data_AF-R9XE27-F1
#
_entry.id   AF-R9XE27-F1
#
_cell.length_a   1.000
_cell.length_b   1.000
_cell.length_c   1.000
_cell.angle_alpha   90.00
_cell.angle_beta   90.00
_cell.angle_gamma   90.00
#
_symmetry.space_group_name_H-M   'P 1'
#
loop_
_entity.id
_entity.type
_entity.pdbx_description
1 polymer ?
#
loop_
_entity_poly.entity_id
_entity_poly.type
_entity_poly.pdbx_seq_one_letter_code
_entity_poly.pdbx_strand_id
1 'polypeptide(L)' 'MSESSYIITLKKGADLSKVRESIEQIGGSILHEHSLINGLSVKLPEVTALEQIKSQHDDLIQHIERDQEVHILDN' A
#
# COMPACT_ATOMS: atom_id res chain seq x y z
N MET A 1 -3.82 -11.58 -15.73
CA MET A 1 -4.20 -10.69 -14.61
C MET A 1 -3.08 -9.68 -14.45
N SER A 2 -3.37 -8.37 -14.49
CA SER A 2 -2.34 -7.33 -14.34
C SER A 2 -2.19 -7.00 -12.86
N GLU A 3 -1.05 -7.34 -12.28
CA GLU A 3 -0.70 -6.90 -10.93
C GLU A 3 -0.35 -5.41 -10.95
N SER A 4 -0.65 -4.70 -9.86
CA SER A 4 -0.30 -3.28 -9.71
C SER A 4 0.37 -3.04 -8.37
N SER A 5 1.36 -2.16 -8.37
CA SER A 5 2.12 -1.80 -7.17
C SER A 5 1.63 -0.47 -6.60
N TYR A 6 1.58 -0.37 -5.28
CA TYR A 6 1.09 0.79 -4.54
C TYR A 6 1.96 1.06 -3.32
N ILE A 7 2.02 2.32 -2.90
CA ILE A 7 2.53 2.73 -1.60
C ILE A 7 1.32 3.10 -0.75
N ILE A 8 1.14 2.41 0.37
CA ILE A 8 0.08 2.64 1.36
C ILE A 8 0.71 3.23 2.61
N THR A 9 0.31 4.43 2.98
CA THR A 9 0.82 5.15 4.16
C THR A 9 -0.27 5.24 5.21
N LEU A 10 0.04 4.94 6.47
CA LEU A 10 -0.91 4.98 7.57
C LEU A 10 -0.80 6.25 8.41
N LYS A 11 -1.87 6.58 9.11
CA LYS A 11 -1.90 7.68 10.09
C LYS A 11 -0.84 7.43 11.17
N LYS A 12 -0.33 8.51 11.76
CA LYS A 12 0.69 8.43 12.80
C LYS A 12 0.21 7.59 14.00
N GLY A 13 0.99 6.58 14.37
CA GLY A 13 0.67 5.67 15.48
C GLY A 13 -0.32 4.56 15.14
N ALA A 14 -0.81 4.49 13.90
CA ALA A 14 -1.59 3.35 13.43
C ALA A 14 -0.70 2.10 13.29
N ASP A 15 -1.28 0.95 13.62
CA ASP A 15 -0.61 -0.34 13.56
C ASP A 15 -0.60 -0.90 12.13
N LEU A 16 0.59 -1.01 11.57
CA LEU A 16 0.85 -1.53 10.23
C LEU A 16 0.49 -3.01 10.07
N SER A 17 0.54 -3.78 11.16
CA SER A 17 0.37 -5.23 11.15
C SER A 17 -1.00 -5.64 10.60
N LYS A 18 -2.06 -4.89 10.94
CA LYS A 18 -3.44 -5.16 10.49
C LYS A 18 -3.61 -5.01 8.98
N VAL A 19 -2.98 -3.98 8.42
CA VAL A 19 -3.04 -3.70 6.99
C VAL A 19 -2.22 -4.75 6.24
N ARG A 20 -1.04 -5.08 6.75
CA ARG A 20 -0.18 -6.16 6.23
C ARG A 20 -0.91 -7.49 6.15
N GLU A 21 -1.52 -7.94 7.25
CA GLU A 21 -2.28 -9.20 7.29
C GLU A 21 -3.38 -9.23 6.22
N SER A 22 -4.09 -8.12 6.04
CA SER A 22 -5.17 -8.03 5.06
C SER A 22 -4.65 -8.09 3.62
N ILE A 23 -3.49 -7.49 3.34
CA ILE A 23 -2.83 -7.56 2.03
C ILE A 23 -2.43 -9.00 1.72
N GLU A 24 -1.85 -9.71 2.67
CA GLU A 24 -1.45 -11.11 2.50
C GLU A 24 -2.68 -12.03 2.30
N GLN A 25 -3.77 -11.77 3.03
CA GLN A 25 -5.04 -12.54 2.92
C GLN A 25 -5.70 -12.44 1.54
N ILE A 26 -5.60 -11.29 0.87
CA ILE A 26 -6.15 -11.10 -0.49
C ILE A 26 -5.18 -11.51 -1.60
N GLY A 27 -4.09 -12.20 -1.25
CA GLY A 27 -3.09 -12.67 -2.21
C GLY A 27 -2.14 -11.56 -2.70
N GLY A 28 -2.09 -10.42 -2.01
CA GLY A 28 -1.09 -9.39 -2.22
C GLY A 28 0.27 -9.75 -1.60
N SER A 29 1.29 -9.00 -1.94
CA SER A 29 2.65 -9.17 -1.41
C SER A 29 3.21 -7.85 -0.91
N ILE A 30 3.90 -7.89 0.23
CA ILE A 30 4.66 -6.74 0.73
C ILE A 30 6.01 -6.70 0.02
N LEU A 31 6.29 -5.61 -0.69
CA LEU A 31 7.56 -5.37 -1.38
C LEU A 31 8.57 -4.70 -0.44
N HIS A 32 8.11 -3.72 0.34
CA HIS A 32 8.95 -2.97 1.27
C HIS A 32 8.15 -2.37 2.42
N GLU A 33 8.75 -2.25 3.60
CA GLU A 33 8.19 -1.51 4.74
C GLU A 33 8.96 -0.22 4.98
N HIS A 34 8.27 0.90 4.97
CA HIS A 34 8.84 2.24 5.13
C HIS A 34 8.59 2.74 6.56
N SER A 35 9.56 2.51 7.44
CA SER A 35 9.47 2.90 8.86
C SER A 35 9.35 4.42 9.07
N LEU A 36 9.96 5.23 8.20
CA LEU A 36 9.94 6.70 8.31
C LEU A 36 8.55 7.30 8.09
N ILE A 37 7.81 6.76 7.12
CA ILE A 37 6.49 7.28 6.72
C ILE A 37 5.34 6.45 7.29
N ASN A 38 5.62 5.39 8.06
CA ASN A 38 4.61 4.42 8.51
C ASN A 38 3.83 3.82 7.33
N GLY A 39 4.54 3.30 6.32
CA GLY A 39 3.93 2.82 5.07
C GLY A 39 4.49 1.51 4.54
N LEU A 40 3.81 0.96 3.53
CA LEU A 40 4.14 -0.29 2.84
C LEU A 40 4.13 -0.06 1.33
N SER A 41 5.17 -0.51 0.63
CA SER A 41 5.07 -0.80 -0.79
C SER A 41 4.49 -2.20 -0.96
N VAL A 42 3.44 -2.33 -1.75
CA VAL A 42 2.66 -3.56 -1.90
C VAL A 42 2.41 -3.85 -3.36
N LYS A 43 2.31 -5.13 -3.70
CA LYS A 43 1.86 -5.63 -4.99
C LYS A 43 0.52 -6.30 -4.82
N LEU A 44 -0.49 -5.86 -5.56
CA LEU A 44 -1.86 -6.39 -5.48
C LEU A 44 -2.23 -7.16 -6.76
N PRO A 45 -2.92 -8.31 -6.64
CA PRO A 45 -3.23 -9.18 -7.78
C PRO A 45 -4.32 -8.62 -8.71
N GLU A 46 -5.18 -7.73 -8.21
CA GLU A 46 -6.30 -7.14 -8.95
C GLU A 46 -6.64 -5.73 -8.44
N VAL A 47 -7.33 -4.93 -9.25
CA VAL A 47 -7.70 -3.55 -8.88
C VAL A 47 -8.72 -3.51 -7.74
N THR A 48 -9.61 -4.50 -7.66
CA THR A 48 -10.60 -4.66 -6.58
C THR A 48 -9.96 -4.86 -5.21
N ALA A 49 -8.76 -5.46 -5.15
CA ALA A 49 -8.00 -5.62 -3.92
C ALA A 49 -7.70 -4.28 -3.24
N LEU A 50 -7.44 -3.22 -4.03
CA LEU A 50 -7.14 -1.90 -3.46
C LEU A 50 -8.36 -1.28 -2.76
N GLU A 51 -9.53 -1.32 -3.41
CA GLU A 51 -10.77 -0.81 -2.83
C GLU A 51 -11.17 -1.59 -1.58
N GLN A 52 -10.92 -2.90 -1.55
CA GLN A 52 -11.14 -3.71 -0.36
C GLN A 52 -10.24 -3.29 0.80
N ILE A 53 -8.92 -3.14 0.58
CA ILE A 53 -7.98 -2.67 1.62
C ILE A 53 -8.36 -1.27 2.12
N LYS A 54 -8.68 -0.37 1.19
CA LYS A 54 -9.09 1.00 1.52
C LYS A 54 -10.35 1.02 2.38
N SER A 55 -11.37 0.25 2.01
CA SER A 55 -12.64 0.17 2.76
C SER A 55 -12.45 -0.46 4.15
N GLN A 56 -11.63 -1.50 4.25
CA GLN A 56 -11.41 -2.22 5.51
C GLN A 56 -10.59 -1.44 6.54
N HIS A 57 -9.72 -0.52 6.08
CA HIS A 57 -8.76 0.19 6.92
C HIS A 57 -8.79 1.72 6.73
N ASP A 58 -9.91 2.30 6.31
CA ASP A 58 -10.06 3.75 6.08
C ASP A 58 -9.75 4.59 7.34
N ASP A 59 -9.99 4.02 8.52
CA ASP A 59 -9.65 4.62 9.80
C ASP A 59 -8.14 4.66 10.05
N LEU A 60 -7.36 3.74 9.47
CA LEU A 60 -5.90 3.63 9.63
C LEU A 60 -5.12 4.31 8.49
N ILE A 61 -5.63 4.24 7.27
CA ILE A 61 -4.94 4.70 6.06
C ILE A 61 -4.94 6.24 6.01
N GLN A 62 -3.77 6.81 5.75
CA GLN A 62 -3.58 8.24 5.48
C GLN A 62 -3.55 8.53 3.97
N HIS A 63 -2.81 7.73 3.21
CA HIS A 63 -2.64 7.94 1.78
C HIS A 63 -2.39 6.63 1.04
N ILE A 64 -2.79 6.59 -0.23
CA ILE A 64 -2.49 5.50 -1.18
C ILE A 64 -2.08 6.15 -2.50
N GLU A 65 -0.92 5.77 -3.01
CA GLU A 65 -0.45 6.15 -4.34
C GLU A 65 0.03 4.94 -5.13
N ARG A 66 0.09 5.06 -6.46
CA ARG A 66 0.73 4.03 -7.29
C ARG A 66 2.24 4.08 -7.11
N ASP A 67 2.84 2.93 -6.90
CA ASP A 67 4.29 2.76 -6.89
C ASP A 67 4.77 2.70 -8.35
N GLN A 68 5.23 3.84 -8.86
CA GLN A 68 5.68 4.01 -10.24
C GLN A 68 7.02 4.73 -10.28
N GLU A 69 7.82 4.41 -11.29
CA GLU A 69 9.11 5.07 -11.51
C GLU A 69 8.91 6.58 -11.73
N VAL A 70 9.76 7.37 -11.07
CA VAL A 70 9.77 8.82 -11.22
C VAL A 70 10.95 9.23 -12.11
N HIS A 71 10.69 10.13 -13.06
CA HIS A 71 11.73 10.69 -13.92
C HIS A 71 12.19 12.03 -13.35
N ILE A 72 13.47 12.13 -13.01
CA ILE A 72 14.10 13.42 -12.68
C ILE A 72 14.45 14.07 -14.03
N LEU A 73 13.81 15.21 -14.32
CA LEU A 73 14.17 16.05 -15.46
C LEU A 73 15.29 16.98 -15.00
N ASP A 74 16.51 16.75 -15.48
CA ASP A 74 17.63 17.68 -15.30
C ASP A 74 17.37 18.94 -16.14
N ASN A 75 17.25 20.09 -15.47
CA ASN A 75 17.15 21.43 -16.08
C ASN A 75 18.48 22.19 -15.94
#